data_AF-A0A6G5ACG7-F1
#
_entry.id   AF-A0A6G5ACG7-F1
#
_cell.length_a   1.000
_cell.length_b   1.000
_cell.length_c   1.000
_cell.angle_alpha   90.00
_cell.angle_beta   90.00
_cell.angle_gamma   90.00
#
_symmetry.space_group_name_H-M   'P 1'
#
loop_
_entity.id
_entity.type
_entity.pdbx_description
1 polymer ?
#
loop_
_entity_poly.entity_id
_entity_poly.type
_entity_poly.pdbx_seq_one_letter_code
_entity_poly.pdbx_strand_id
1 'polypeptide(L)'
;MDTSDEAILDMLRQRMLANSNFLQYMEIVIESLRSGAEFDRMPRLMAHTGGTNPLQVKQLDYHIPANTRHHKTDKFLLTQSSDATLVVRRGAPVTISIQFDRQYDGNRDQVFLILNTGLDPSESDGSRVRLEVPCTRGSFFSLDNSPYSICLVLTEKNSVTVKVMLPPCAAVGLWHLEVETRLRGSGDPADKCLFNVKETFYVLFNPWCPEDLVYMPQEDLLKEYIFNETGKLYQGNYD
;
A
#
# COMPACT_ATOMS: atom_id res chain seq x y z
N MET A 1 15.31 26.89 35.42
CA MET A 1 14.93 25.61 34.80
C MET A 1 16.22 24.87 34.57
N ASP A 2 16.34 23.66 35.12
CA ASP A 2 17.52 22.81 34.98
C ASP A 2 17.59 22.32 33.52
N THR A 3 18.67 22.66 32.81
CA THR A 3 18.87 22.39 31.38
C THR A 3 19.87 21.26 31.17
N SER A 4 20.09 20.42 32.17
CA SER A 4 20.94 19.23 32.06
C SER A 4 20.35 18.21 31.09
N ASP A 5 21.21 17.49 30.36
CA ASP A 5 20.80 16.48 29.37
C ASP A 5 19.95 15.36 29.99
N GLU A 6 20.17 15.05 31.27
CA GLU A 6 19.32 14.12 32.03
C GLU A 6 17.91 14.66 32.22
N ALA A 7 17.74 15.96 32.52
CA ALA A 7 16.42 16.57 32.66
C ALA A 7 15.65 16.61 31.33
N ILE A 8 16.35 16.77 30.20
CA ILE A 8 15.75 16.71 28.86
C ILE A 8 15.36 15.28 28.50
N LEU A 9 16.23 14.30 28.76
CA LEU A 9 15.93 12.88 28.55
C LEU A 9 14.78 12.40 29.42
N ASP A 10 14.72 12.85 30.67
CA ASP A 10 13.62 12.50 31.58
C ASP A 10 12.32 13.18 31.17
N MET A 11 12.35 14.44 30.72
CA MET A 11 11.19 15.12 30.15
C MET A 11 10.70 14.44 28.85
N LEU A 12 11.62 13.99 27.98
CA LEU A 12 11.27 13.27 26.76
C LEU A 12 10.72 11.87 27.07
N ARG A 13 11.30 11.15 28.03
CA ARG A 13 10.77 9.87 28.53
C ARG A 13 9.39 10.06 29.15
N GLN A 14 9.21 11.07 30.01
CA GLN A 14 7.91 11.39 30.59
C GLN A 14 6.89 11.80 29.52
N ARG A 15 7.28 12.52 28.46
CA ARG A 15 6.40 12.82 27.31
C ARG A 15 6.06 11.58 26.48
N MET A 16 7.01 10.66 26.27
CA MET A 16 6.74 9.40 25.58
C MET A 16 5.81 8.50 26.41
N LEU A 17 6.04 8.42 27.74
CA LEU A 17 5.21 7.66 28.67
C LEU A 17 3.82 8.30 28.90
N ALA A 18 3.73 9.63 28.87
CA ALA A 18 2.47 10.37 28.96
C ALA A 18 1.60 10.18 27.71
N ASN A 19 2.19 9.74 26.60
CA ASN A 19 1.46 9.35 25.40
C ASN A 19 1.22 7.83 25.39
N SER A 20 0.70 7.31 26.51
CA SER A 20 0.39 5.88 26.69
C SER A 20 -0.45 5.33 25.55
N ASN A 21 -1.35 6.14 24.99
CA ASN A 21 -2.16 5.77 23.84
C ASN A 21 -1.34 5.55 22.56
N PHE A 22 -0.28 6.33 22.32
CA PHE A 22 0.59 6.15 21.14
C PHE A 22 1.52 4.95 21.31
N LEU A 23 2.12 4.76 22.48
CA LEU A 23 2.97 3.59 22.73
C LEU A 23 2.16 2.30 22.75
N GLN A 24 0.98 2.31 23.37
CA GLN A 24 0.06 1.17 23.34
C GLN A 24 -0.49 0.92 21.93
N TYR A 25 -0.78 1.98 21.17
CA TYR A 25 -1.11 1.86 19.75
C TYR A 25 0.03 1.24 18.95
N MET A 26 1.27 1.70 19.14
CA MET A 26 2.44 1.16 18.46
C MET A 26 2.71 -0.28 18.89
N GLU A 27 2.50 -0.63 20.15
CA GLU A 27 2.65 -2.00 20.67
C GLU A 27 1.59 -2.92 20.09
N ILE A 28 0.32 -2.51 20.08
CA ILE A 28 -0.78 -3.22 19.40
C ILE A 28 -0.48 -3.37 17.91
N VAL A 29 -0.10 -2.30 17.22
CA VAL A 29 0.26 -2.35 15.79
C VAL A 29 1.42 -3.31 15.57
N ILE A 30 2.48 -3.25 16.38
CA ILE A 30 3.64 -4.15 16.24
C ILE A 30 3.24 -5.60 16.52
N GLU A 31 2.43 -5.88 17.53
CA GLU A 31 1.95 -7.24 17.84
C GLU A 31 0.97 -7.79 16.80
N SER A 32 0.10 -6.95 16.27
CA SER A 32 -0.82 -7.26 15.18
C SER A 32 -0.10 -7.51 13.86
N LEU A 33 0.91 -6.68 13.54
CA LEU A 33 1.80 -6.88 12.39
C LEU A 33 2.62 -8.18 12.52
N ARG A 34 3.06 -8.53 13.75
CA ARG A 34 3.80 -9.77 14.04
C ARG A 34 2.94 -11.03 13.97
N SER A 35 1.67 -10.93 14.36
CA SER A 35 0.75 -12.07 14.42
C SER A 35 0.01 -12.34 13.10
N GLY A 36 -0.08 -11.34 12.22
CA GLY A 36 -0.90 -11.41 11.00
C GLY A 36 -2.41 -11.50 11.27
N ALA A 37 -2.83 -11.43 12.54
CA ALA A 37 -4.16 -11.77 13.00
C ALA A 37 -5.22 -10.71 12.66
N GLU A 38 -4.83 -9.45 12.40
CA GLU A 38 -5.77 -8.37 12.06
C GLU A 38 -6.49 -8.58 10.73
N PHE A 39 -5.87 -9.34 9.81
CA PHE A 39 -6.36 -9.47 8.43
C PHE A 39 -6.97 -10.83 8.12
N ASP A 40 -6.99 -11.74 9.10
CA ASP A 40 -7.58 -13.09 8.98
C ASP A 40 -9.12 -13.10 9.04
N ARG A 41 -9.76 -11.92 8.87
CA ARG A 41 -11.19 -11.82 8.56
C ARG A 41 -11.41 -12.33 7.14
N MET A 42 -11.40 -13.66 6.99
CA MET A 42 -11.76 -14.38 5.78
C MET A 42 -13.09 -13.83 5.23
N PRO A 43 -13.14 -13.28 4.01
CA PRO A 43 -14.40 -13.09 3.32
C PRO A 43 -15.04 -14.47 3.16
N ARG A 44 -16.28 -14.63 3.65
CA ARG A 44 -17.06 -15.82 3.34
C ARG A 44 -17.24 -15.85 1.82
N LEU A 45 -16.61 -16.82 1.16
CA LEU A 45 -16.95 -17.24 -0.20
C LEU A 45 -18.42 -17.70 -0.16
N MET A 46 -19.33 -16.80 -0.47
CA MET A 46 -20.74 -17.14 -0.71
C MET A 46 -20.79 -17.80 -2.08
N ALA A 47 -20.86 -19.14 -2.09
CA ALA A 47 -21.08 -19.90 -3.30
C ALA A 47 -22.51 -19.65 -3.79
N HIS A 48 -22.66 -18.96 -4.92
CA HIS A 48 -23.95 -18.83 -5.59
C HIS A 48 -24.16 -20.03 -6.53
N THR A 49 -25.23 -20.78 -6.27
CA THR A 49 -25.76 -21.80 -7.17
C THR A 49 -26.85 -21.17 -8.04
N GLY A 50 -26.51 -20.80 -9.28
CA GLY A 50 -27.46 -20.47 -10.35
C GLY A 50 -27.54 -19.00 -10.76
N GLY A 51 -26.81 -18.62 -11.83
CA GLY A 51 -26.72 -17.28 -12.42
C GLY A 51 -25.35 -17.04 -13.07
N THR A 52 -25.19 -16.01 -13.91
CA THR A 52 -23.85 -15.59 -14.36
C THR A 52 -23.07 -15.05 -13.16
N ASN A 53 -22.09 -15.78 -12.67
CA ASN A 53 -21.37 -15.38 -11.45
C ASN A 53 -20.37 -14.22 -11.71
N PRO A 54 -20.13 -13.35 -10.71
CA PRO A 54 -19.04 -12.38 -10.75
C PRO A 54 -17.68 -13.08 -10.90
N LEU A 55 -16.68 -12.36 -11.42
CA LEU A 55 -15.32 -12.87 -11.58
C LEU A 55 -14.75 -13.36 -10.24
N GLN A 56 -14.16 -14.54 -10.20
CA GLN A 56 -13.40 -14.98 -9.03
C GLN A 56 -11.91 -14.74 -9.26
N VAL A 57 -11.27 -14.03 -8.34
CA VAL A 57 -9.81 -13.87 -8.36
C VAL A 57 -9.15 -15.20 -7.98
N LYS A 58 -8.19 -15.63 -8.80
CA LYS A 58 -7.39 -16.84 -8.57
C LYS A 58 -6.01 -16.52 -8.02
N GLN A 59 -5.39 -15.48 -8.55
CA GLN A 59 -4.03 -15.09 -8.20
C GLN A 59 -3.86 -13.59 -8.42
N LEU A 60 -2.96 -13.01 -7.63
CA LEU A 60 -2.47 -11.65 -7.81
C LEU A 60 -0.94 -11.68 -7.87
N ASP A 61 -0.37 -10.86 -8.76
CA ASP A 61 1.07 -10.67 -8.87
C ASP A 61 1.39 -9.17 -8.72
N TYR A 62 2.21 -8.88 -7.70
CA TYR A 62 2.71 -7.54 -7.40
C TYR A 62 3.92 -7.13 -8.23
N HIS A 63 4.40 -7.96 -9.16
CA HIS A 63 5.59 -7.67 -9.98
C HIS A 63 6.78 -7.18 -9.15
N ILE A 64 7.00 -7.82 -8.00
CA ILE A 64 7.87 -7.30 -6.93
C ILE A 64 9.25 -6.88 -7.46
N PRO A 65 9.99 -7.70 -8.23
CA PRO A 65 11.32 -7.32 -8.70
C PRO A 65 11.33 -6.08 -9.60
N ALA A 66 10.29 -5.89 -10.42
CA ALA A 66 10.20 -4.74 -11.32
C ALA A 66 9.77 -3.48 -10.58
N ASN A 67 8.76 -3.59 -9.72
CA ASN A 67 8.29 -2.47 -8.91
C ASN A 67 9.38 -2.02 -7.93
N THR A 68 10.04 -2.92 -7.19
CA THR A 68 11.04 -2.50 -6.20
C THR A 68 12.25 -1.82 -6.84
N ARG A 69 12.68 -2.25 -8.02
CA ARG A 69 13.70 -1.54 -8.81
C ARG A 69 13.23 -0.15 -9.24
N HIS A 70 11.99 -0.03 -9.72
CA HIS A 70 11.41 1.26 -10.10
C HIS A 70 11.36 2.24 -8.91
N HIS A 71 10.97 1.73 -7.74
CA HIS A 71 10.83 2.49 -6.50
C HIS A 71 12.13 2.64 -5.71
N LYS A 72 13.25 2.05 -6.16
CA LYS A 72 14.55 2.07 -5.46
C LYS A 72 14.45 1.53 -4.03
N THR A 73 13.84 0.36 -3.94
CA THR A 73 13.57 -0.40 -2.71
C THR A 73 14.05 -1.85 -2.83
N ASP A 74 14.65 -2.24 -3.95
CA ASP A 74 15.15 -3.59 -4.27
C ASP A 74 16.36 -4.03 -3.43
N LYS A 75 16.92 -3.13 -2.62
CA LYS A 75 17.99 -3.42 -1.67
C LYS A 75 17.49 -3.82 -0.28
N PHE A 76 16.21 -3.64 0.03
CA PHE A 76 15.68 -4.10 1.30
C PHE A 76 15.68 -5.63 1.34
N LEU A 77 16.15 -6.20 2.45
CA LEU A 77 16.17 -7.66 2.65
C LEU A 77 14.80 -8.31 2.37
N LEU A 78 13.72 -7.65 2.82
CA LEU A 78 12.33 -8.08 2.60
C LEU A 78 11.95 -8.20 1.12
N THR A 79 12.65 -7.55 0.20
CA THR A 79 12.36 -7.59 -1.25
C THR A 79 13.18 -8.64 -2.01
N GLN A 80 14.15 -9.27 -1.33
CA GLN A 80 15.11 -10.19 -1.95
C GLN A 80 14.91 -11.66 -1.52
N SER A 81 13.96 -11.93 -0.63
CA SER A 81 13.68 -13.28 -0.11
C SER A 81 12.74 -14.08 -1.02
N SER A 82 12.61 -15.38 -0.76
CA SER A 82 11.63 -16.24 -1.46
C SER A 82 10.18 -15.87 -1.16
N ASP A 83 9.95 -15.24 -0.02
CA ASP A 83 8.70 -14.65 0.46
C ASP A 83 8.75 -13.11 0.35
N ALA A 84 9.26 -12.63 -0.79
CA ALA A 84 9.48 -11.20 -0.98
C ALA A 84 8.20 -10.39 -0.72
N THR A 85 8.35 -9.30 0.04
CA THR A 85 7.31 -8.32 0.31
C THR A 85 7.47 -7.13 -0.61
N LEU A 86 6.37 -6.64 -1.17
CA LEU A 86 6.39 -5.43 -1.98
C LEU A 86 6.69 -4.22 -1.08
N VAL A 87 7.72 -3.44 -1.44
CA VAL A 87 8.05 -2.16 -0.81
C VAL A 87 8.09 -1.11 -1.91
N VAL A 88 7.27 -0.07 -1.80
CA VAL A 88 7.14 0.99 -2.80
C VAL A 88 7.27 2.36 -2.14
N ARG A 89 7.37 3.40 -2.96
CA ARG A 89 7.39 4.79 -2.51
C ARG A 89 6.18 5.51 -3.11
N ARG A 90 5.51 6.34 -2.31
CA ARG A 90 4.37 7.16 -2.75
C ARG A 90 4.76 8.11 -3.90
N GLY A 91 3.80 8.64 -4.65
CA GLY A 91 4.09 9.51 -5.80
C GLY A 91 4.77 8.78 -6.98
N ALA A 92 4.67 7.45 -7.05
CA ALA A 92 5.14 6.66 -8.17
C ALA A 92 4.20 5.47 -8.43
N PRO A 93 4.06 5.03 -9.70
CA PRO A 93 3.09 4.00 -10.06
C PRO A 93 3.57 2.57 -9.74
N VAL A 94 2.66 1.77 -9.19
CA VAL A 94 2.85 0.35 -8.86
C VAL A 94 2.12 -0.52 -9.87
N THR A 95 2.79 -1.50 -10.47
CA THR A 95 2.17 -2.44 -11.42
C THR A 95 1.61 -3.67 -10.71
N ILE A 96 0.36 -4.04 -10.99
CA ILE A 96 -0.33 -5.18 -10.37
C ILE A 96 -1.05 -5.97 -11.46
N SER A 97 -0.90 -7.30 -11.47
CA SER A 97 -1.67 -8.20 -12.32
C SER A 97 -2.64 -9.04 -11.50
N ILE A 98 -3.88 -9.14 -11.98
CA ILE A 98 -4.95 -9.91 -11.34
C ILE A 98 -5.38 -10.98 -12.33
N GLN A 99 -5.35 -12.24 -11.91
CA GLN A 99 -5.82 -13.38 -12.67
C GLN A 99 -7.17 -13.85 -12.14
N PHE A 100 -8.10 -14.11 -13.05
CA PHE A 100 -9.46 -14.54 -12.77
C PHE A 100 -9.71 -15.99 -13.23
N ASP A 101 -10.85 -16.52 -12.77
CA ASP A 101 -11.38 -17.84 -13.12
C ASP A 101 -11.88 -17.94 -14.57
N ARG A 102 -12.33 -16.83 -15.15
CA ARG A 102 -12.82 -16.74 -16.53
C ARG A 102 -12.33 -15.47 -17.24
N GLN A 103 -12.68 -15.35 -18.51
CA GLN A 103 -12.35 -14.17 -19.31
C GLN A 103 -12.97 -12.89 -18.71
N TYR A 104 -12.14 -11.84 -18.60
CA TYR A 104 -12.59 -10.49 -18.22
C TYR A 104 -13.28 -9.81 -19.42
N ASP A 105 -14.48 -9.30 -19.20
CA ASP A 105 -15.22 -8.48 -20.16
C ASP A 105 -15.63 -7.17 -19.50
N GLY A 106 -15.02 -6.05 -19.90
CA GLY A 106 -15.30 -4.73 -19.30
C GLY A 106 -16.76 -4.26 -19.46
N ASN A 107 -17.52 -4.79 -20.40
CA ASN A 107 -18.94 -4.48 -20.56
C ASN A 107 -19.81 -5.21 -19.53
N ARG A 108 -19.39 -6.39 -19.08
CA ARG A 108 -20.12 -7.21 -18.12
C ARG A 108 -19.58 -7.10 -16.70
N ASP A 109 -18.27 -6.93 -16.57
CA ASP A 109 -17.55 -7.08 -15.32
C ASP A 109 -17.01 -5.73 -14.83
N GLN A 110 -17.16 -5.48 -13.54
CA GLN A 110 -16.50 -4.39 -12.83
C GLN A 110 -15.52 -4.99 -11.82
N VAL A 111 -14.33 -4.40 -11.76
CA VAL A 111 -13.24 -4.80 -10.85
C VAL A 111 -12.79 -3.56 -10.11
N PHE A 112 -12.65 -3.67 -8.79
CA PHE A 112 -12.16 -2.61 -7.93
C PHE A 112 -10.96 -3.09 -7.13
N LEU A 113 -9.94 -2.26 -7.05
CA LEU A 113 -8.85 -2.40 -6.08
C LEU A 113 -9.19 -1.54 -4.87
N ILE A 114 -9.19 -2.15 -3.69
CA ILE A 114 -9.45 -1.47 -2.43
C ILE A 114 -8.16 -1.49 -1.61
N LEU A 115 -7.54 -0.33 -1.46
CA LEU A 115 -6.32 -0.12 -0.70
C LEU A 115 -6.70 0.32 0.70
N ASN A 116 -6.16 -0.36 1.72
CA ASN A 116 -6.43 -0.07 3.12
C ASN A 116 -5.11 0.15 3.87
N THR A 117 -5.10 1.07 4.83
CA THR A 117 -3.97 1.30 5.76
C THR A 117 -4.49 1.69 7.13
N GLY A 118 -3.70 1.45 8.17
CA GLY A 118 -4.12 1.67 9.56
C GLY A 118 -5.07 0.61 10.10
N LEU A 119 -5.49 0.79 11.36
CA LEU A 119 -6.29 -0.18 12.11
C LEU A 119 -7.78 -0.15 11.78
N ASP A 120 -8.31 1.04 11.46
CA ASP A 120 -9.73 1.23 11.10
C ASP A 120 -9.84 2.01 9.79
N PRO A 121 -9.57 1.36 8.64
CA PRO A 121 -9.52 2.02 7.34
C PRO A 121 -10.88 2.62 6.95
N SER A 122 -10.91 3.92 6.65
CA SER A 122 -12.12 4.65 6.25
C SER A 122 -11.89 5.49 5.00
N GLU A 123 -12.95 5.67 4.19
CA GLU A 123 -12.87 6.59 3.04
C GLU A 123 -12.80 8.06 3.50
N SER A 124 -13.35 8.38 4.68
CA SER A 124 -13.43 9.74 5.21
C SER A 124 -12.08 10.35 5.60
N ASP A 125 -11.13 9.54 6.06
CA ASP A 125 -9.79 9.99 6.43
C ASP A 125 -8.72 9.62 5.37
N GLY A 126 -9.15 9.00 4.26
CA GLY A 126 -8.28 8.58 3.16
C GLY A 126 -7.45 7.32 3.45
N SER A 127 -7.71 6.62 4.57
CA SER A 127 -7.03 5.37 4.91
C SER A 127 -7.62 4.13 4.22
N ARG A 128 -8.81 4.26 3.60
CA ARG A 128 -9.40 3.31 2.64
C ARG A 128 -9.67 4.00 1.31
N VAL A 129 -9.19 3.40 0.22
CA VAL A 129 -9.33 3.94 -1.14
C VAL A 129 -9.83 2.86 -2.08
N ARG A 130 -10.93 3.12 -2.78
CA ARG A 130 -11.53 2.20 -3.75
C ARG A 130 -11.37 2.73 -5.17
N LEU A 131 -10.70 1.96 -6.03
CA LEU A 131 -10.36 2.33 -7.42
C LEU A 131 -11.01 1.36 -8.41
N GLU A 132 -11.87 1.87 -9.30
CA GLU A 132 -12.42 1.05 -10.40
C GLU A 132 -11.38 0.88 -11.51
N VAL A 133 -11.16 -0.37 -11.95
CA VAL A 133 -10.33 -0.66 -13.11
C VAL A 133 -11.03 -0.12 -14.37
N PRO A 134 -10.39 0.80 -15.14
CA PRO A 134 -11.00 1.36 -16.34
C PRO A 134 -11.22 0.29 -17.42
N CYS A 135 -12.28 0.43 -18.22
CA CYS A 135 -12.52 -0.47 -19.36
C CYS A 135 -11.63 -0.17 -20.57
N THR A 136 -11.07 1.03 -20.64
CA THR A 136 -10.20 1.50 -21.73
C THR A 136 -8.76 1.60 -21.25
N ARG A 137 -7.83 1.13 -22.08
CA ARG A 137 -6.41 1.14 -21.76
C ARG A 137 -5.77 2.51 -21.95
N GLY A 138 -4.66 2.72 -21.23
CA GLY A 138 -3.64 3.69 -21.63
C GLY A 138 -3.75 5.09 -21.03
N SER A 139 -4.73 5.35 -20.16
CA SER A 139 -4.80 6.60 -19.40
C SER A 139 -5.00 6.32 -17.90
N PHE A 140 -4.32 7.10 -17.07
CA PHE A 140 -4.61 7.13 -15.64
C PHE A 140 -5.97 7.80 -15.45
N PHE A 141 -6.83 7.12 -14.71
CA PHE A 141 -8.14 7.58 -14.32
C PHE A 141 -8.18 7.75 -12.80
N SER A 142 -8.84 8.80 -12.34
CA SER A 142 -9.15 9.02 -10.93
C SER A 142 -10.65 9.22 -10.79
N LEU A 143 -11.24 8.77 -9.67
CA LEU A 143 -12.59 9.21 -9.32
C LEU A 143 -12.54 10.70 -8.95
N ASP A 144 -13.66 11.41 -9.14
CA ASP A 144 -13.78 12.82 -8.80
C ASP A 144 -13.30 13.09 -7.36
N ASN A 145 -12.39 14.03 -7.22
CA ASN A 145 -11.76 14.42 -5.94
C ASN A 145 -10.87 13.37 -5.26
N SER A 146 -10.56 12.24 -5.91
CA SER A 146 -9.57 11.29 -5.40
C SER A 146 -8.16 11.64 -5.92
N PRO A 147 -7.15 11.79 -5.04
CA PRO A 147 -5.77 11.98 -5.47
C PRO A 147 -5.11 10.67 -5.94
N TYR A 148 -5.79 9.53 -5.81
CA TYR A 148 -5.34 8.23 -6.28
C TYR A 148 -5.82 7.99 -7.71
N SER A 149 -4.97 7.39 -8.53
CA SER A 149 -5.36 7.03 -9.90
C SER A 149 -4.93 5.63 -10.30
N ILE A 150 -5.62 5.08 -11.29
CA ILE A 150 -5.44 3.73 -11.80
C ILE A 150 -5.47 3.75 -13.33
N CYS A 151 -4.61 2.96 -13.96
CA CYS A 151 -4.51 2.83 -15.40
C CYS A 151 -4.58 1.35 -15.78
N LEU A 152 -5.49 0.98 -16.68
CA LEU A 152 -5.47 -0.34 -17.31
C LEU A 152 -4.34 -0.38 -18.35
N VAL A 153 -3.37 -1.27 -18.16
CA VAL A 153 -2.22 -1.44 -19.05
C VAL A 153 -2.47 -2.58 -20.04
N LEU A 154 -2.95 -3.71 -19.54
CA LEU A 154 -3.10 -4.93 -20.32
C LEU A 154 -4.33 -5.70 -19.87
N THR A 155 -4.95 -6.37 -20.84
CA THR A 155 -6.01 -7.35 -20.67
C THR A 155 -5.61 -8.54 -21.52
N GLU A 156 -5.39 -9.66 -20.87
CA GLU A 156 -5.24 -10.95 -21.54
C GLU A 156 -6.41 -11.79 -21.08
N LYS A 157 -6.85 -12.77 -21.88
CA LYS A 157 -8.08 -13.57 -21.66
C LYS A 157 -8.65 -13.49 -20.23
N ASN A 158 -8.00 -14.11 -19.26
CA ASN A 158 -8.43 -14.17 -17.86
C ASN A 158 -7.61 -13.29 -16.90
N SER A 159 -6.91 -12.27 -17.36
CA SER A 159 -6.11 -11.39 -16.51
C SER A 159 -6.19 -9.93 -16.93
N VAL A 160 -6.02 -9.05 -15.94
CA VAL A 160 -5.82 -7.62 -16.16
C VAL A 160 -4.54 -7.19 -15.47
N THR A 161 -3.77 -6.32 -16.12
CA THR A 161 -2.63 -5.65 -15.51
C THR A 161 -2.95 -4.17 -15.43
N VAL A 162 -2.81 -3.62 -14.24
CA VAL A 162 -3.05 -2.22 -13.93
C VAL A 162 -1.80 -1.55 -13.37
N LYS A 163 -1.73 -0.23 -13.50
CA LYS A 163 -0.83 0.61 -12.73
C LYS A 163 -1.64 1.45 -11.76
N VAL A 164 -1.28 1.42 -10.49
CA VAL A 164 -1.90 2.20 -9.42
C VAL A 164 -0.92 3.29 -8.99
N MET A 165 -1.36 4.55 -9.01
CA MET A 165 -0.59 5.70 -8.58
C MET A 165 -1.09 6.13 -7.20
N LEU A 166 -0.26 5.93 -6.19
CA LEU A 166 -0.47 6.52 -4.87
C LEU A 166 0.02 7.97 -4.90
N PRO A 167 -0.75 8.94 -4.40
CA PRO A 167 -0.33 10.34 -4.43
C PRO A 167 0.90 10.60 -3.55
N PRO A 168 1.66 11.67 -3.80
CA PRO A 168 2.81 12.07 -2.98
C PRO A 168 2.45 12.36 -1.51
N CYS A 169 1.17 12.60 -1.19
CA CYS A 169 0.68 12.78 0.17
C CYS A 169 0.15 11.50 0.83
N ALA A 170 0.17 10.35 0.16
CA ALA A 170 -0.33 9.09 0.72
C ALA A 170 0.37 8.73 2.04
N ALA A 171 -0.39 8.10 2.93
CA ALA A 171 0.12 7.63 4.21
C ALA A 171 1.28 6.62 4.02
N VAL A 172 2.32 6.82 4.82
CA VAL A 172 3.50 5.94 4.89
C VAL A 172 3.23 4.85 5.92
N GLY A 173 3.50 3.60 5.57
CA GLY A 173 3.27 2.47 6.47
C GLY A 173 2.88 1.19 5.73
N LEU A 174 2.23 0.29 6.47
CA LEU A 174 1.69 -0.96 5.93
C LEU A 174 0.35 -0.71 5.23
N TRP A 175 0.20 -1.33 4.07
CA TRP A 175 -1.01 -1.33 3.27
C TRP A 175 -1.46 -2.74 2.96
N HIS A 176 -2.77 -2.87 2.80
CA HIS A 176 -3.46 -4.10 2.46
C HIS A 176 -4.34 -3.90 1.23
N LEU A 177 -4.47 -4.92 0.39
CA LEU A 177 -5.23 -4.87 -0.85
C LEU A 177 -6.38 -5.88 -0.81
N GLU A 178 -7.58 -5.41 -1.15
CA GLU A 178 -8.70 -6.27 -1.49
C GLU A 178 -9.06 -6.06 -2.97
N VAL A 179 -9.54 -7.11 -3.63
CA VAL A 179 -10.10 -7.03 -4.97
C VAL A 179 -11.58 -7.36 -4.90
N GLU A 180 -12.42 -6.38 -5.20
CA GLU A 180 -13.86 -6.57 -5.34
C GLU A 180 -14.20 -6.74 -6.83
N THR A 181 -14.94 -7.78 -7.17
CA THR A 181 -15.51 -7.97 -8.50
C THR A 181 -17.03 -7.96 -8.40
N ARG A 182 -17.69 -7.45 -9.44
CA ARG A 182 -19.16 -7.51 -9.55
C ARG A 182 -19.62 -7.49 -10.99
N LEU A 183 -20.86 -7.90 -11.22
CA LEU A 183 -21.50 -7.69 -12.51
C LEU A 183 -21.90 -6.23 -12.69
N ARG A 184 -21.58 -5.66 -13.86
CA ARG A 184 -21.97 -4.30 -14.25
C ARG A 184 -23.49 -4.21 -14.36
N GLY A 185 -24.06 -3.16 -13.78
CA GLY A 185 -25.50 -2.91 -13.82
C GLY A 185 -26.33 -3.73 -12.83
N SER A 186 -25.71 -4.64 -12.06
CA SER A 186 -26.38 -5.29 -10.94
C SER A 186 -26.21 -4.50 -9.64
N GLY A 187 -27.32 -4.34 -8.91
CA GLY A 187 -27.33 -3.80 -7.55
C GLY A 187 -27.39 -4.89 -6.48
N ASP A 188 -27.50 -6.16 -6.88
CA ASP A 188 -27.64 -7.27 -5.95
C ASP A 188 -26.33 -7.50 -5.18
N PRO A 189 -26.33 -7.45 -3.83
CA PRO A 189 -25.17 -7.83 -3.03
C PRO A 189 -24.64 -9.24 -3.34
N ALA A 190 -25.49 -10.16 -3.81
CA ALA A 190 -25.12 -11.52 -4.18
C ALA A 190 -24.25 -11.59 -5.45
N ASP A 191 -24.25 -10.54 -6.28
CA ASP A 191 -23.44 -10.43 -7.49
C ASP A 191 -22.06 -9.79 -7.25
N LYS A 192 -21.61 -9.77 -5.99
CA LYS A 192 -20.29 -9.27 -5.58
C LYS A 192 -19.42 -10.39 -5.06
N CYS A 193 -18.14 -10.38 -5.42
CA CYS A 193 -17.12 -11.26 -4.84
C CYS A 193 -15.98 -10.41 -4.31
N LEU A 194 -15.55 -10.68 -3.08
CA LEU A 194 -14.41 -10.00 -2.44
C LEU A 194 -13.28 -11.00 -2.26
N PHE A 195 -12.12 -10.67 -2.80
CA PHE A 195 -10.88 -11.41 -2.60
C PHE A 195 -9.93 -10.58 -1.74
N ASN A 196 -9.60 -11.11 -0.57
CA ASN A 196 -8.64 -10.50 0.35
C ASN A 196 -7.23 -11.04 -0.01
N VAL A 197 -6.31 -10.12 -0.35
CA VAL A 197 -4.93 -10.47 -0.69
C VAL A 197 -4.16 -10.67 0.60
N LYS A 198 -3.68 -11.90 0.84
CA LYS A 198 -3.02 -12.26 2.10
C LYS A 198 -1.78 -11.41 2.38
N GLU A 199 -1.03 -11.13 1.33
CA GLU A 199 0.22 -10.38 1.40
C GLU A 199 -0.04 -8.87 1.51
N THR A 200 0.58 -8.26 2.50
CA THR A 200 0.60 -6.82 2.71
C THR A 200 1.81 -6.20 1.99
N PHE A 201 1.81 -4.87 1.83
CA PHE A 201 2.92 -4.15 1.21
C PHE A 201 3.23 -2.86 1.95
N TYR A 202 4.45 -2.36 1.80
CA TYR A 202 4.90 -1.14 2.45
C TYR A 202 4.93 0.04 1.48
N VAL A 203 4.45 1.18 1.94
CA VAL A 203 4.56 2.47 1.24
C VAL A 203 5.47 3.38 2.04
N LEU A 204 6.52 3.89 1.41
CA LEU A 204 7.51 4.79 1.99
C LEU A 204 7.41 6.20 1.39
N PHE A 205 8.07 7.15 2.05
CA PHE A 205 8.38 8.46 1.50
C PHE A 205 9.20 8.36 0.20
N ASN A 206 9.03 9.33 -0.70
CA ASN A 206 9.67 9.35 -1.99
C ASN A 206 10.54 10.60 -2.22
N PRO A 207 11.82 10.57 -1.88
CA PRO A 207 12.70 11.72 -2.10
C PRO A 207 13.07 11.93 -3.59
N TRP A 208 12.62 11.04 -4.50
CA TRP A 208 12.76 11.21 -5.95
C TRP A 208 11.54 11.85 -6.62
N CYS A 209 10.42 12.03 -5.90
CA CYS A 209 9.21 12.66 -6.42
C CYS A 209 9.22 14.15 -6.10
N PRO A 210 9.25 15.06 -7.10
CA PRO A 210 9.26 16.51 -6.88
C PRO A 210 8.09 17.04 -6.05
N GLU A 211 6.96 16.34 -6.10
CA GLU A 211 5.73 16.70 -5.40
C GLU A 211 5.68 16.13 -3.96
N ASP A 212 6.63 15.27 -3.57
CA ASP A 212 6.72 14.75 -2.20
C ASP A 212 7.44 15.78 -1.30
N LEU A 213 6.95 15.95 -0.07
CA LEU A 213 7.52 16.85 0.94
C LEU A 213 9.01 16.59 1.23
N VAL A 214 9.49 15.36 0.97
CA VAL A 214 10.90 14.99 1.21
C VAL A 214 11.75 15.00 -0.06
N TYR A 215 11.29 15.65 -1.15
CA TYR A 215 12.02 15.70 -2.41
C TYR A 215 13.46 16.21 -2.22
N MET A 216 14.40 15.49 -2.84
CA MET A 216 15.81 15.79 -2.79
C MET A 216 16.43 15.65 -4.19
N PRO A 217 16.64 16.76 -4.93
CA PRO A 217 17.12 16.72 -6.31
C PRO A 217 18.60 16.30 -6.43
N GLN A 218 19.39 16.44 -5.36
CA GLN A 218 20.83 16.18 -5.39
C GLN A 218 21.12 14.69 -5.13
N GLU A 219 21.65 14.00 -6.15
CA GLU A 219 21.94 12.56 -6.07
C GLU A 219 22.96 12.20 -4.98
N ASP A 220 23.94 13.06 -4.70
CA ASP A 220 24.95 12.78 -3.67
C ASP A 220 24.36 12.87 -2.27
N LEU A 221 23.40 13.76 -2.03
CA LEU A 221 22.66 13.81 -0.77
C LEU A 221 21.73 12.60 -0.63
N LEU A 222 21.12 12.13 -1.71
CA LEU A 222 20.32 10.89 -1.70
C LEU A 222 21.17 9.67 -1.35
N LYS A 223 22.42 9.60 -1.86
CA LYS A 223 23.36 8.53 -1.49
C LYS A 223 23.67 8.57 0.01
N GLU A 224 23.95 9.75 0.55
CA GLU A 224 24.32 9.92 1.97
C GLU A 224 23.12 9.72 2.92
N TYR A 225 21.96 10.32 2.63
CA TYR A 225 20.86 10.36 3.59
C TYR A 225 19.83 9.23 3.41
N ILE A 226 19.83 8.52 2.27
CA ILE A 226 18.86 7.45 2.01
C ILE A 226 19.53 6.08 1.87
N PHE A 227 20.69 5.99 1.22
CA PHE A 227 21.33 4.69 0.95
C PHE A 227 22.51 4.36 1.87
N ASN A 228 23.10 5.34 2.56
CA ASN A 228 24.17 5.06 3.49
C ASN A 228 23.59 4.50 4.80
N GLU A 229 23.83 3.23 5.03
CA GLU A 229 23.39 2.51 6.24
C GLU A 229 24.33 2.77 7.44
N THR A 230 25.45 3.46 7.21
CA THR A 230 26.46 3.77 8.22
C THR A 230 26.65 5.27 8.37
N GLY A 231 26.79 5.74 9.61
CA GLY A 231 26.98 7.16 9.91
C GLY A 231 28.13 7.38 10.88
N LYS A 232 28.48 8.65 11.07
CA LYS A 232 29.42 9.08 12.10
C LYS A 232 28.69 9.95 13.11
N LEU A 233 28.94 9.68 14.39
CA LEU A 233 28.49 10.53 15.49
C LEU A 233 29.70 11.29 16.02
N TYR A 234 29.64 12.62 15.94
CA TYR A 234 30.65 13.47 16.56
C TYR A 234 30.42 13.50 18.07
N GLN A 235 31.48 13.25 18.84
CA GLN A 235 31.50 13.26 20.31
C GLN A 235 32.76 13.97 20.80
N GLY A 236 32.72 14.51 22.02
CA GLY A 236 33.82 15.27 22.61
C GLY A 236 33.58 16.78 22.60
N ASN A 237 34.60 17.54 23.02
CA ASN A 237 34.55 18.99 23.01
C ASN A 237 35.11 19.52 21.68
N TYR A 238 34.80 20.78 21.36
CA TYR A 238 35.39 21.47 20.21
C TYR A 238 36.93 21.58 20.31
N ASP A 239 37.46 21.56 21.54
CA ASP A 239 38.86 21.76 21.89
C ASP A 239 39.72 20.49 21.78
#